data_AF-A0A9D5AN40-F1
#
_entry.id   AF-A0A9D5AN40-F1
#
_cell.length_a   1.000
_cell.length_b   1.000
_cell.length_c   1.000
_cell.angle_alpha   90.00
_cell.angle_beta   90.00
_cell.angle_gamma   90.00
#
_symmetry.space_group_name_H-M   'P 1'
#
loop_
_entity.id
_entity.type
_entity.pdbx_description
1 polymer ?
#
loop_
_entity_poly.entity_id
_entity_poly.type
_entity_poly.pdbx_seq_one_letter_code
_entity_poly.pdbx_strand_id
1 'polypeptide(L)'
;MDAPQLQQLSFSERLEIDKPMAVWFKWKGKWHAGIKCAKDDLPVSTQNDKPVHDNKNKYFIIFSPDAKNYSWVKMLFVLSIDEFPRPIAYETHQDGLKIVQDLTIARRFTMQNLVIEMINIVEQIHPRALIEDARDVIVWKQFAMEASDCRSYSDLGRMIQRLQKSIVQHYIMVEWKLHCSKSWVRRCEKAKNAEEIELLNEELVDSILWNDVCSLWFVAPEPRL
;
A
#
# COMPACT_ATOMS: atom_id res chain seq x y z
N MET A 1 -18.76 -18.05 -7.70
CA MET A 1 -19.22 -17.39 -8.94
C MET A 1 -18.27 -17.82 -10.02
N ASP A 2 -18.73 -18.76 -10.85
CA ASP A 2 -17.89 -19.55 -11.75
C ASP A 2 -17.48 -18.76 -13.00
N ALA A 3 -16.29 -19.05 -13.51
CA ALA A 3 -15.67 -18.45 -14.70
C ALA A 3 -16.55 -18.38 -15.99
N PRO A 4 -17.53 -19.27 -16.25
CA PRO A 4 -18.32 -19.22 -17.48
C PRO A 4 -19.24 -18.00 -17.61
N GLN A 5 -19.67 -17.40 -16.50
CA GLN A 5 -20.63 -16.27 -16.54
C GLN A 5 -19.95 -14.93 -16.84
N LEU A 6 -18.63 -14.81 -16.63
CA LEU A 6 -17.88 -13.56 -16.88
C LEU A 6 -17.60 -13.33 -18.37
N GLN A 7 -17.66 -14.37 -19.21
CA GLN A 7 -17.39 -14.27 -20.64
C GLN A 7 -18.57 -13.70 -21.44
N GLN A 8 -19.77 -13.62 -20.86
CA GLN A 8 -20.95 -13.03 -21.53
C GLN A 8 -21.09 -11.51 -21.32
N LEU A 9 -20.25 -10.91 -20.46
CA LEU A 9 -20.29 -9.49 -20.16
C LEU A 9 -19.50 -8.68 -21.19
N SER A 10 -20.03 -7.50 -21.56
CA SER A 10 -19.29 -6.51 -22.33
C SER A 10 -18.02 -6.09 -21.60
N PHE A 11 -17.01 -5.60 -22.32
CA PHE A 11 -15.78 -5.13 -21.69
C PHE A 11 -16.03 -4.01 -20.66
N SER A 12 -17.00 -3.12 -20.94
CA SER A 12 -17.46 -2.10 -20.01
C SER A 12 -17.97 -2.67 -18.69
N GLU A 13 -18.80 -3.71 -18.74
CA GLU A 13 -19.35 -4.37 -17.54
C GLU A 13 -18.24 -5.12 -16.78
N ARG A 14 -17.31 -5.75 -17.51
CA ARG A 14 -16.15 -6.44 -16.93
C ARG A 14 -15.23 -5.48 -16.16
N LEU A 15 -15.01 -4.26 -16.65
CA LEU A 15 -14.21 -3.25 -15.96
C LEU A 15 -14.82 -2.80 -14.62
N GLU A 16 -16.14 -2.83 -14.51
CA GLU A 16 -16.85 -2.44 -13.27
C GLU A 16 -16.76 -3.49 -12.17
N ILE A 17 -16.43 -4.74 -12.52
CA ILE A 17 -16.22 -5.80 -11.54
C ILE A 17 -14.99 -5.48 -10.70
N ASP A 18 -15.16 -5.52 -9.38
CA ASP A 18 -14.09 -5.23 -8.43
C ASP A 18 -13.10 -6.39 -8.29
N LYS A 19 -12.31 -6.59 -9.34
CA LYS A 19 -11.25 -7.60 -9.44
C LYS A 19 -10.08 -7.06 -10.25
N PRO A 20 -8.86 -7.55 -9.99
CA PRO A 20 -7.71 -7.19 -10.80
C PRO A 20 -7.89 -7.68 -12.24
N MET A 21 -7.53 -6.86 -13.22
CA MET A 21 -7.71 -7.17 -14.64
C MET A 21 -6.60 -6.55 -15.48
N ALA A 22 -5.98 -7.35 -16.35
CA ALA A 22 -5.06 -6.84 -17.36
C ALA A 22 -5.83 -6.04 -18.42
N VAL A 23 -5.30 -4.87 -18.78
CA VAL A 23 -5.88 -3.95 -19.76
C VAL A 23 -4.78 -3.25 -20.55
N TRP A 24 -5.14 -2.76 -21.74
CA TRP A 24 -4.36 -1.69 -22.37
C TRP A 24 -4.89 -0.35 -21.88
N PHE A 25 -4.00 0.59 -21.58
CA PHE A 25 -4.37 1.96 -21.28
C PHE A 25 -3.55 2.95 -22.10
N LYS A 26 -4.15 4.09 -22.47
CA LYS A 26 -3.49 5.09 -23.32
C LYS A 26 -2.76 6.13 -22.47
N TRP A 27 -1.45 6.26 -22.67
CA TRP A 27 -0.60 7.24 -22.01
C TRP A 27 0.35 7.90 -23.01
N LYS A 28 0.44 9.24 -22.98
CA LYS A 28 1.30 10.04 -23.87
C LYS A 28 1.24 9.61 -25.36
N GLY A 29 0.05 9.27 -25.83
CA GLY A 29 -0.20 8.90 -27.24
C GLY A 29 0.06 7.44 -27.61
N LYS A 30 0.60 6.61 -26.69
CA LYS A 30 0.83 5.18 -26.91
C LYS A 30 -0.03 4.32 -25.98
N TRP A 31 -0.25 3.07 -26.36
CA TRP A 31 -0.91 2.07 -25.52
C TRP A 31 0.11 1.31 -24.68
N HIS A 32 -0.15 1.27 -23.37
CA HIS A 32 0.65 0.60 -22.36
C HIS A 32 -0.16 -0.54 -21.74
N ALA A 33 0.48 -1.63 -21.33
CA ALA A 33 -0.19 -2.70 -20.61
C ALA A 33 -0.19 -2.33 -19.12
N GLY A 34 -1.34 -2.51 -18.48
CA GLY A 34 -1.53 -2.17 -17.08
C GLY A 34 -2.54 -3.07 -16.42
N ILE A 35 -2.68 -2.91 -15.10
CA ILE A 35 -3.60 -3.70 -14.29
C ILE A 35 -4.62 -2.75 -13.68
N LYS A 36 -5.89 -2.93 -14.03
CA LYS A 36 -6.99 -2.34 -13.26
C LYS A 36 -7.00 -3.03 -11.90
N CYS A 37 -6.84 -2.28 -10.83
CA CYS A 37 -6.76 -2.86 -9.49
C CYS A 37 -8.14 -3.15 -8.89
N ALA A 38 -8.17 -4.10 -7.94
CA ALA A 38 -9.28 -4.23 -7.01
C ALA A 38 -9.21 -3.10 -5.98
N LYS A 39 -10.38 -2.67 -5.47
CA LYS A 39 -10.47 -1.61 -4.46
C LYS A 39 -9.70 -1.95 -3.19
N ASP A 40 -9.69 -3.22 -2.81
CA ASP A 40 -8.97 -3.70 -1.62
C ASP A 40 -7.46 -3.41 -1.68
N ASP A 41 -6.89 -3.27 -2.89
CA ASP A 41 -5.45 -3.06 -3.06
C ASP A 41 -5.08 -1.58 -3.33
N LEU A 42 -6.04 -0.66 -3.19
CA LEU A 42 -5.86 0.77 -3.46
C LEU A 42 -5.62 1.59 -2.18
N PRO A 43 -4.43 2.21 -2.05
CA PRO A 43 -4.15 3.29 -1.09
C PRO A 43 -5.23 4.39 -1.05
N VAL A 44 -5.51 4.94 0.13
CA VAL A 44 -6.39 6.11 0.33
C VAL A 44 -5.82 7.32 -0.42
N SER A 45 -4.51 7.52 -0.34
CA SER A 45 -3.80 8.57 -1.09
C SER A 45 -4.12 8.50 -2.59
N THR A 46 -4.06 7.31 -3.18
CA THR A 46 -4.36 7.08 -4.60
C THR A 46 -5.83 7.32 -4.92
N GLN A 47 -6.74 6.97 -4.01
CA GLN A 47 -8.18 7.22 -4.17
C GLN A 47 -8.53 8.72 -4.10
N ASN A 48 -7.81 9.48 -3.28
CA ASN A 48 -8.04 10.92 -3.09
C ASN A 48 -7.52 11.77 -4.25
N ASP A 49 -6.53 11.29 -4.99
CA ASP A 49 -5.99 11.96 -6.19
C ASP A 49 -6.92 11.89 -7.43
N LYS A 50 -8.22 11.66 -7.21
CA LYS A 50 -9.21 11.56 -8.27
C LYS A 50 -9.35 12.90 -9.02
N PRO A 51 -9.29 12.89 -10.37
CA PRO A 51 -9.49 14.10 -11.17
C PRO A 51 -10.88 14.73 -10.93
N VAL A 52 -10.90 16.00 -10.50
CA VAL A 52 -12.12 16.75 -10.12
C VAL A 52 -12.89 17.30 -11.34
N HIS A 53 -12.24 17.42 -12.50
CA HIS A 53 -12.73 18.25 -13.61
C HIS A 53 -13.77 17.61 -14.54
N ASP A 54 -14.22 16.37 -14.31
CA ASP A 54 -15.08 15.69 -15.28
C ASP A 54 -15.98 14.60 -14.65
N ASN A 55 -17.09 15.03 -14.04
CA ASN A 55 -18.07 14.13 -13.42
C ASN A 55 -18.86 13.27 -14.41
N LYS A 56 -18.72 13.50 -15.73
CA LYS A 56 -19.45 12.74 -16.76
C LYS A 56 -18.72 11.47 -17.17
N ASN A 57 -17.40 11.43 -17.03
CA ASN A 57 -16.59 10.30 -17.47
C ASN A 57 -16.26 9.35 -16.32
N LYS A 58 -16.43 8.04 -16.57
CA LYS A 58 -15.97 7.00 -15.65
C LYS A 58 -14.44 6.91 -15.70
N TYR A 59 -13.83 6.76 -14.54
CA TYR A 59 -12.39 6.55 -14.41
C TYR A 59 -12.09 5.25 -13.68
N PHE A 60 -10.95 4.67 -14.02
CA PHE A 60 -10.38 3.52 -13.35
C PHE A 60 -8.97 3.85 -12.87
N ILE A 61 -8.58 3.28 -11.75
CA ILE A 61 -7.18 3.31 -11.31
C ILE A 61 -6.46 2.13 -11.97
N ILE A 62 -5.46 2.45 -12.77
CA ILE A 62 -4.61 1.48 -13.45
C ILE A 62 -3.21 1.54 -12.83
N PHE A 63 -2.72 0.39 -12.41
CA PHE A 63 -1.33 0.18 -12.06
C PHE A 63 -0.50 -0.07 -13.31
N SER A 64 0.62 0.64 -13.44
CA SER A 64 1.62 0.44 -14.49
C SER A 64 2.80 -0.36 -13.92
N PRO A 65 2.97 -1.65 -14.29
CA PRO A 65 4.09 -2.45 -13.78
C PRO A 65 5.47 -1.87 -14.10
N ASP A 66 5.64 -1.30 -15.30
CA ASP A 66 6.92 -0.74 -15.75
C ASP A 66 7.30 0.52 -14.95
N ALA A 67 6.32 1.40 -14.73
CA ALA A 67 6.53 2.66 -14.02
C ALA A 67 6.38 2.51 -12.50
N LYS A 68 5.86 1.37 -12.02
CA LYS A 68 5.54 1.09 -10.62
C LYS A 68 4.72 2.22 -9.99
N ASN A 69 3.65 2.63 -10.66
CA ASN A 69 2.79 3.70 -10.17
C ASN A 69 1.32 3.49 -10.56
N TYR A 70 0.46 4.23 -9.88
CA TYR A 70 -0.97 4.28 -10.14
C TYR A 70 -1.33 5.49 -10.99
N SER A 71 -2.36 5.38 -11.81
CA SER A 71 -2.88 6.48 -12.61
C SER A 71 -4.38 6.38 -12.76
N TRP A 72 -5.07 7.52 -12.65
CA TRP A 72 -6.48 7.65 -12.98
C TRP A 72 -6.65 7.75 -14.50
N VAL A 73 -7.31 6.76 -15.10
CA VAL A 73 -7.49 6.67 -16.55
C VAL A 73 -8.98 6.71 -16.88
N LYS A 74 -9.38 7.58 -17.82
CA LYS A 74 -10.77 7.59 -18.34
C LYS A 74 -11.06 6.27 -19.05
N MET A 75 -12.28 5.77 -18.89
CA MET A 75 -12.76 4.54 -19.52
C MET A 75 -12.47 4.48 -21.03
N LEU A 76 -12.62 5.60 -21.75
CA LEU A 76 -12.36 5.69 -23.19
C LEU A 76 -10.88 5.50 -23.60
N PHE A 77 -9.97 5.54 -22.63
CA PHE A 77 -8.54 5.28 -22.79
C PHE A 77 -8.14 3.93 -22.22
N VAL A 78 -9.09 3.01 -22.05
CA VAL A 78 -8.87 1.64 -21.59
C VAL A 78 -9.44 0.68 -22.63
N LEU A 79 -8.68 -0.35 -23.00
CA LEU A 79 -9.07 -1.41 -23.94
C LEU A 79 -8.81 -2.79 -23.35
N SER A 80 -9.49 -3.80 -23.89
CA SER A 80 -9.30 -5.19 -23.48
C SER A 80 -7.87 -5.63 -23.80
N ILE A 81 -7.21 -6.34 -22.89
CA ILE A 81 -5.82 -6.79 -23.11
C ILE A 81 -5.66 -7.68 -24.36
N ASP A 82 -6.74 -8.36 -24.76
CA ASP A 82 -6.81 -9.21 -25.95
C ASP A 82 -6.85 -8.43 -27.28
N GLU A 83 -6.98 -7.10 -27.23
CA GLU A 83 -6.93 -6.24 -28.40
C GLU A 83 -5.49 -5.95 -28.86
N PHE A 84 -5.34 -5.53 -30.11
CA PHE A 84 -4.05 -5.21 -30.73
C PHE A 84 -3.94 -3.71 -31.09
N PRO A 85 -4.03 -2.81 -30.10
CA PRO A 85 -4.05 -1.38 -30.40
C PRO A 85 -2.71 -0.90 -30.95
N ARG A 86 -2.69 0.24 -31.64
CA ARG A 86 -1.48 0.91 -32.11
C ARG A 86 -1.59 2.44 -31.97
N PRO A 87 -0.48 3.16 -31.74
CA PRO A 87 0.87 2.64 -31.45
C PRO A 87 0.97 2.10 -30.01
N ILE A 88 1.80 1.09 -29.78
CA ILE A 88 2.12 0.55 -28.44
C ILE A 88 3.46 1.08 -27.92
N ALA A 89 3.65 1.02 -26.60
CA ALA A 89 4.88 1.38 -25.93
C ALA A 89 5.98 0.30 -26.00
N TYR A 90 5.60 -0.93 -26.35
CA TYR A 90 6.45 -2.10 -26.41
C TYR A 90 6.86 -2.43 -27.85
N GLU A 91 7.87 -3.30 -28.01
CA GLU A 91 8.23 -3.85 -29.32
C GLU A 91 7.10 -4.68 -29.91
N THR A 92 6.48 -5.54 -29.08
CA THR A 92 5.34 -6.38 -29.47
C THR A 92 4.23 -6.37 -28.43
N HIS A 93 3.01 -6.73 -28.83
CA HIS A 93 1.89 -6.95 -27.90
C HIS A 93 2.18 -8.06 -26.89
N GLN A 94 2.97 -9.06 -27.28
CA GLN A 94 3.36 -10.16 -26.38
C GLN A 94 4.26 -9.67 -25.24
N ASP A 95 5.12 -8.69 -25.48
CA ASP A 95 5.95 -8.12 -24.42
C ASP A 95 5.09 -7.34 -23.41
N GLY A 96 4.08 -6.61 -23.89
CA GLY A 96 3.09 -6.00 -23.01
C GLY A 96 2.25 -7.02 -22.23
N LEU A 97 1.89 -8.15 -22.84
CA LEU A 97 1.16 -9.22 -22.14
C LEU A 97 1.99 -9.86 -21.01
N LYS A 98 3.29 -10.09 -21.26
CA LYS A 98 4.20 -10.68 -20.24
C LYS A 98 4.25 -9.86 -18.97
N ILE A 99 4.23 -8.52 -19.06
CA ILE A 99 4.35 -7.65 -17.88
C ILE A 99 3.09 -7.64 -16.99
N VAL A 100 1.93 -8.00 -17.54
CA VAL A 100 0.64 -8.08 -16.82
C VAL A 100 0.15 -9.50 -16.64
N GLN A 101 1.01 -10.50 -16.88
CA GLN A 101 0.67 -11.90 -16.69
C GLN A 101 0.39 -12.22 -15.22
N ASP A 102 1.17 -11.64 -14.31
CA ASP A 102 0.94 -11.72 -12.87
C ASP A 102 0.17 -10.50 -12.39
N LEU A 103 -1.14 -10.65 -12.22
CA LEU A 103 -2.02 -9.59 -11.72
C LEU A 103 -1.77 -9.23 -10.24
N THR A 104 -1.08 -10.10 -9.48
CA THR A 104 -0.82 -9.87 -8.05
C THR A 104 0.30 -8.85 -7.81
N ILE A 105 1.05 -8.48 -8.85
CA ILE A 105 2.15 -7.53 -8.73
C ILE A 105 1.71 -6.16 -8.20
N ALA A 106 0.51 -5.70 -8.57
CA ALA A 106 -0.05 -4.44 -8.06
C ALA A 106 -0.27 -4.51 -6.54
N ARG A 107 -0.91 -5.58 -6.06
CA ARG A 107 -1.10 -5.83 -4.62
C ARG A 107 0.23 -5.90 -3.88
N ARG A 108 1.20 -6.66 -4.40
CA ARG A 108 2.53 -6.78 -3.79
C ARG A 108 3.23 -5.43 -3.72
N PHE A 109 3.13 -4.62 -4.78
CA PHE A 109 3.66 -3.26 -4.78
C PHE A 109 2.99 -2.38 -3.73
N THR A 110 1.66 -2.39 -3.61
CA THR A 110 0.95 -1.67 -2.54
C THR A 110 1.44 -2.11 -1.15
N MET A 111 1.48 -3.42 -0.91
CA MET A 111 1.95 -3.95 0.38
C MET A 111 3.40 -3.54 0.69
N GLN A 112 4.28 -3.52 -0.32
CA GLN A 112 5.66 -3.06 -0.15
C GLN A 112 5.74 -1.58 0.22
N ASN A 113 4.93 -0.71 -0.38
CA ASN A 113 4.90 0.70 0.01
C ASN A 113 4.43 0.90 1.45
N LEU A 114 3.41 0.16 1.89
CA LEU A 114 2.94 0.20 3.28
C LEU A 114 4.01 -0.28 4.27
N VAL A 115 4.82 -1.27 3.87
CA VAL A 115 5.97 -1.70 4.67
C VAL A 115 7.05 -0.62 4.75
N ILE A 116 7.35 0.06 3.63
CA ILE A 116 8.29 1.18 3.62
C ILE A 116 7.83 2.27 4.58
N GLU A 117 6.54 2.61 4.59
CA GLU A 117 5.98 3.56 5.56
C GLU A 117 6.21 3.12 7.02
N MET A 118 6.00 1.84 7.34
CA MET A 118 6.30 1.32 8.68
C MET A 118 7.78 1.45 9.04
N ILE A 119 8.68 1.17 8.09
CA ILE A 119 10.13 1.30 8.30
C ILE A 119 10.51 2.77 8.49
N ASN A 120 9.91 3.69 7.74
CA ASN A 120 10.15 5.13 7.88
C ASN A 120 9.76 5.63 9.29
N ILE A 121 8.76 5.03 9.95
CA ILE A 121 8.44 5.34 11.35
C ILE A 121 9.61 4.93 12.26
N VAL A 122 10.15 3.72 12.08
CA VAL A 122 11.30 3.23 12.86
C VAL A 122 12.51 4.14 12.72
N GLU A 123 12.84 4.56 11.50
CA GLU A 123 13.99 5.41 11.22
C GLU A 123 13.91 6.78 11.90
N GLN A 124 12.70 7.26 12.20
CA GLN A 124 12.47 8.53 12.90
C GLN A 124 12.51 8.39 14.43
N ILE A 125 12.38 7.17 14.96
CA ILE A 125 12.35 6.94 16.41
C ILE A 125 13.79 6.88 16.95
N HIS A 126 14.09 7.72 17.93
CA HIS A 126 15.38 7.66 18.63
C HIS A 126 15.54 6.30 19.35
N PRO A 127 16.72 5.64 19.32
CA PRO A 127 16.90 4.32 19.93
C PRO A 127 16.51 4.24 21.42
N ARG A 128 16.68 5.32 22.20
CA ARG A 128 16.22 5.36 23.61
C ARG A 128 14.70 5.31 23.77
N ALA A 129 13.94 5.68 22.74
CA ALA A 129 12.49 5.53 22.70
C ALA A 129 12.02 4.13 22.31
N LEU A 130 12.96 3.23 21.95
CA LEU A 130 12.69 1.81 21.74
C LEU A 130 12.97 1.01 23.01
N ILE A 131 12.20 -0.07 23.20
CA ILE A 131 12.47 -1.06 24.24
C ILE A 131 13.85 -1.67 24.00
N GLU A 132 14.50 -2.18 25.06
CA GLU A 132 15.90 -2.63 25.00
C GLU A 132 16.17 -3.61 23.86
N ASP A 133 15.35 -4.65 23.73
CA ASP A 133 15.46 -5.66 22.66
C ASP A 133 15.36 -5.05 21.25
N ALA A 134 14.53 -4.02 21.08
CA ALA A 134 14.30 -3.38 19.79
C ALA A 134 15.37 -2.35 19.41
N ARG A 135 16.41 -2.14 20.25
CA ARG A 135 17.53 -1.26 19.91
C ARG A 135 18.55 -1.94 19.00
N ASP A 136 18.53 -3.26 18.90
CA ASP A 136 19.40 -4.02 18.03
C ASP A 136 18.95 -3.92 16.56
N VAL A 137 19.88 -3.53 15.68
CA VAL A 137 19.66 -3.46 14.22
C VAL A 137 19.23 -4.82 13.63
N ILE A 138 19.62 -5.93 14.26
CA ILE A 138 19.22 -7.28 13.83
C ILE A 138 17.70 -7.44 13.91
N VAL A 139 17.05 -6.85 14.92
CA VAL A 139 15.59 -6.90 15.07
C VAL A 139 14.89 -6.20 13.90
N TRP A 140 15.40 -5.04 13.48
CA TRP A 140 14.83 -4.30 12.35
C TRP A 140 15.14 -4.94 11.00
N LYS A 141 16.29 -5.59 10.86
CA LYS A 141 16.57 -6.43 9.69
C LYS A 141 15.58 -7.59 9.60
N GLN A 142 15.31 -8.28 10.71
CA GLN A 142 14.32 -9.36 10.75
C GLN A 142 12.91 -8.85 10.47
N PHE A 143 12.55 -7.69 11.03
CA PHE A 143 11.29 -7.02 10.76
C PHE A 143 11.12 -6.74 9.26
N ALA A 144 12.12 -6.17 8.59
CA ALA A 144 12.06 -5.86 7.16
C ALA A 144 11.93 -7.14 6.30
N MET A 145 12.65 -8.22 6.66
CA MET A 145 12.53 -9.50 5.95
C MET A 145 11.11 -10.08 6.08
N GLU A 146 10.57 -10.15 7.29
CA GLU A 146 9.21 -10.66 7.53
C GLU A 146 8.13 -9.78 6.88
N ALA A 147 8.33 -8.46 6.88
CA ALA A 147 7.44 -7.53 6.22
C ALA A 147 7.42 -7.74 4.70
N SER A 148 8.58 -8.06 4.10
CA SER A 148 8.69 -8.37 2.67
C SER A 148 8.00 -9.70 2.27
N ASP A 149 7.88 -10.63 3.22
CA ASP A 149 7.22 -11.93 3.04
C ASP A 149 5.70 -11.91 3.32
N CYS A 150 5.16 -10.76 3.76
CA CYS A 150 3.72 -10.61 4.01
C CYS A 150 2.91 -10.89 2.73
N ARG A 151 1.84 -11.68 2.87
CA ARG A 151 0.96 -12.09 1.75
C ARG A 151 -0.45 -11.55 1.88
N SER A 152 -0.80 -11.05 3.05
CA SER A 152 -2.10 -10.47 3.36
C SER A 152 -1.97 -9.17 4.16
N TYR A 153 -3.00 -8.34 4.08
CA TYR A 153 -3.07 -7.10 4.87
C TYR A 153 -3.11 -7.40 6.37
N SER A 154 -3.68 -8.52 6.80
CA SER A 154 -3.61 -8.91 8.22
C SER A 154 -2.20 -9.27 8.68
N ASP A 155 -1.32 -9.75 7.80
CA ASP A 155 0.11 -9.92 8.11
C ASP A 155 0.75 -8.56 8.41
N LEU A 156 0.50 -7.57 7.54
CA LEU A 156 0.95 -6.18 7.72
C LEU A 156 0.40 -5.57 9.01
N GLY A 157 -0.88 -5.79 9.31
CA GLY A 157 -1.47 -5.32 10.57
C GLY A 157 -0.77 -5.91 11.80
N ARG A 158 -0.36 -7.19 11.77
CA ARG A 158 0.47 -7.78 12.83
C ARG A 158 1.87 -7.17 12.90
N MET A 159 2.44 -6.75 11.77
CA MET A 159 3.71 -6.02 11.76
C MET A 159 3.57 -4.64 12.41
N ILE A 160 2.51 -3.88 12.13
CA ILE A 160 2.24 -2.58 12.79
C ILE A 160 2.12 -2.76 14.32
N GLN A 161 1.43 -3.81 14.78
CA GLN A 161 1.35 -4.08 16.22
C GLN A 161 2.71 -4.35 16.86
N ARG A 162 3.60 -5.06 16.15
CA ARG A 162 4.96 -5.34 16.64
C ARG A 162 5.80 -4.08 16.68
N LEU A 163 5.65 -3.22 15.67
CA LEU A 163 6.26 -1.89 15.66
C LEU A 163 5.82 -1.10 16.90
N GLN A 164 4.52 -1.00 17.16
CA GLN A 164 3.98 -0.29 18.34
C GLN A 164 4.53 -0.86 19.66
N LYS A 165 4.60 -2.18 19.80
CA LYS A 165 5.14 -2.86 21.00
C LYS A 165 6.64 -2.62 21.19
N SER A 166 7.36 -2.27 20.12
CA SER A 166 8.79 -1.97 20.17
C SER A 166 9.08 -0.56 20.71
N ILE A 167 8.06 0.29 20.80
CA ILE A 167 8.15 1.65 21.34
C ILE A 167 7.93 1.61 22.87
N VAL A 168 8.81 2.27 23.62
CA VAL A 168 8.65 2.41 25.07
C VAL A 168 7.34 3.13 25.35
N GLN A 169 6.54 2.55 26.24
CA GLN A 169 5.19 3.04 26.53
C GLN A 169 5.17 4.52 26.94
N HIS A 170 6.21 5.03 27.60
CA HIS A 170 6.29 6.44 27.97
C HIS A 170 6.15 7.39 26.77
N TYR A 171 6.53 6.98 25.55
CA TYR A 171 6.42 7.78 24.33
C TYR A 171 5.11 7.57 23.56
N ILE A 172 4.12 6.91 24.15
CA ILE A 172 2.79 6.73 23.56
C ILE A 172 1.77 7.48 24.44
N MET A 173 0.91 8.26 23.79
CA MET A 173 -0.15 9.05 24.43
C MET A 173 -1.00 8.20 25.39
N VAL A 174 -1.23 8.71 26.60
CA VAL A 174 -1.95 7.99 27.65
C VAL A 174 -3.43 7.80 27.27
N GLU A 175 -4.05 8.84 26.72
CA GLU A 175 -5.44 8.83 26.25
C GLU A 175 -5.63 7.77 25.16
N TRP A 176 -4.69 7.68 24.22
CA TRP A 176 -4.74 6.69 23.14
C TRP A 176 -4.68 5.25 23.69
N LYS A 177 -3.80 4.99 24.67
CA LYS A 177 -3.72 3.66 25.30
C LYS A 177 -5.03 3.28 26.01
N LEU A 178 -5.63 4.23 26.72
CA LEU A 178 -6.83 4.00 27.51
C LEU A 178 -8.06 3.75 26.62
N HIS A 179 -8.18 4.49 25.52
CA HIS A 179 -9.42 4.52 24.74
C HIS A 179 -9.34 3.77 23.40
N CYS A 180 -8.17 3.75 22.75
CA CYS A 180 -8.03 3.28 21.37
C CYS A 180 -7.30 1.93 21.25
N SER A 181 -6.33 1.64 22.14
CA SER A 181 -5.41 0.50 21.96
C SER A 181 -6.11 -0.86 21.73
N LYS A 182 -7.13 -1.21 22.51
CA LYS A 182 -7.83 -2.51 22.36
C LYS A 182 -8.55 -2.65 21.02
N SER A 183 -9.21 -1.59 20.56
CA SER A 183 -9.94 -1.61 19.29
C SER A 183 -8.96 -1.58 18.11
N TRP A 184 -7.86 -0.84 18.24
CA TRP A 184 -6.78 -0.77 17.26
C TRP A 184 -6.10 -2.12 17.05
N VAL A 185 -5.70 -2.83 18.12
CA VAL A 185 -5.13 -4.18 18.03
C VAL A 185 -6.04 -5.13 17.26
N ARG A 186 -7.34 -5.13 17.57
CA ARG A 186 -8.32 -5.98 16.87
C ARG A 186 -8.47 -5.61 15.40
N ARG A 187 -8.38 -4.33 15.04
CA ARG A 187 -8.40 -3.89 13.64
C ARG A 187 -7.15 -4.34 12.90
N CYS A 188 -5.97 -4.20 13.50
CA CYS A 188 -4.73 -4.72 12.94
C CYS A 188 -4.80 -6.23 12.63
N GLU A 189 -5.36 -7.05 13.53
CA GLU A 189 -5.50 -8.50 13.29
C GLU A 189 -6.46 -8.82 12.14
N LYS A 190 -7.45 -7.96 11.91
CA LYS A 190 -8.55 -8.19 10.98
C LYS A 190 -8.44 -7.40 9.68
N ALA A 191 -7.36 -6.67 9.49
CA ALA A 191 -7.16 -5.80 8.33
C ALA A 191 -7.26 -6.59 7.02
N LYS A 192 -8.04 -6.06 6.08
CA LYS A 192 -8.40 -6.75 4.82
C LYS A 192 -7.94 -6.04 3.56
N ASN A 193 -7.67 -4.75 3.64
CA ASN A 193 -7.35 -3.92 2.49
C ASN A 193 -6.24 -2.90 2.83
N ALA A 194 -5.76 -2.22 1.79
CA ALA A 194 -4.70 -1.21 1.88
C ALA A 194 -5.13 -0.02 2.75
N GLU A 195 -6.35 0.48 2.56
CA GLU A 195 -6.90 1.62 3.31
C GLU A 195 -6.89 1.38 4.83
N GLU A 196 -7.33 0.20 5.28
CA GLU A 196 -7.29 -0.13 6.71
C GLU A 196 -5.85 -0.12 7.26
N ILE A 197 -4.86 -0.56 6.46
CA ILE A 197 -3.46 -0.54 6.90
C ILE A 197 -2.89 0.87 6.96
N GLU A 198 -3.19 1.74 5.99
CA GLU A 198 -2.79 3.16 6.03
C GLU A 198 -3.36 3.85 7.26
N LEU A 199 -4.67 3.71 7.50
CA LEU A 199 -5.33 4.30 8.66
C LEU A 199 -4.76 3.79 9.99
N LEU A 200 -4.38 2.50 10.07
CA LEU A 200 -3.76 1.93 11.26
C LEU A 200 -2.33 2.46 11.47
N ASN A 201 -1.59 2.70 10.39
CA ASN A 201 -0.26 3.32 10.41
C ASN A 201 -0.36 4.78 10.87
N GLU A 202 -1.26 5.56 10.28
CA GLU A 202 -1.53 6.96 10.66
C GLU A 202 -1.90 7.06 12.14
N GLU A 203 -2.82 6.22 12.62
CA GLU A 203 -3.20 6.20 14.02
C GLU A 203 -2.04 5.80 14.96
N LEU A 204 -1.12 4.94 14.52
CA LEU A 204 0.11 4.66 15.27
C LEU A 204 1.00 5.91 15.33
N VAL A 205 1.24 6.56 14.21
CA VAL A 205 2.04 7.80 14.14
C VAL A 205 1.46 8.87 15.05
N ASP A 206 0.15 9.09 14.99
CA ASP A 206 -0.55 10.09 15.81
C ASP A 206 -0.53 9.74 17.30
N SER A 207 -0.38 8.46 17.66
CA SER A 207 -0.30 8.03 19.05
C SER A 207 1.07 8.28 19.71
N ILE A 208 2.11 8.53 18.91
CA ILE A 208 3.49 8.72 19.39
C ILE A 208 3.69 10.17 19.85
N LEU A 209 4.27 10.34 21.02
CA LEU A 209 4.68 11.63 21.57
C LEU A 209 5.96 12.12 20.88
N TRP A 210 5.85 12.54 19.61
CA TRP A 210 7.00 12.90 18.77
C TRP A 210 7.86 14.00 19.36
N ASN A 211 7.30 14.97 20.07
CA ASN A 211 8.08 16.03 20.72
C ASN A 211 9.04 15.44 21.77
N ASP A 212 8.58 14.48 22.55
CA ASP A 212 9.38 13.82 23.59
C ASP A 212 10.42 12.90 22.96
N VAL A 213 10.05 12.16 21.91
CA VAL A 213 11.00 11.33 21.13
C VAL A 213 12.09 12.21 20.51
N CYS A 214 11.72 13.32 19.88
CA CYS A 214 12.65 14.26 19.25
C CYS A 214 13.56 14.94 20.27
N SER A 215 13.07 15.21 21.48
CA SER A 215 13.87 15.82 22.55
C SER A 215 15.12 14.98 22.90
N LEU A 216 15.05 13.65 22.72
CA LEU A 216 16.15 12.73 23.02
C LEU A 216 17.41 12.99 22.19
N TRP A 217 17.28 13.55 20.99
CA TRP A 217 18.42 13.94 20.16
C TRP A 217 19.21 15.12 20.74
N PHE A 218 18.60 15.90 21.63
CA PHE A 218 19.19 17.07 22.26
C PHE A 218 19.62 16.82 23.72
N VAL A 219 19.34 15.64 24.26
CA VAL A 219 19.80 15.23 25.59
C VAL A 219 21.29 14.89 25.51
N ALA A 220 22.12 15.55 26.32
CA ALA A 220 23.54 15.25 26.40
C ALA A 220 23.77 13.75 26.69
N PRO A 221 24.80 13.11 26.11
CA PRO A 221 25.14 11.73 26.44
C PRO A 221 25.35 11.63 27.96
N GLU A 222 24.72 10.65 28.61
CA GLU A 222 25.02 10.37 30.01
C GLU A 222 26.52 10.05 30.14
N PRO A 223 27.22 10.62 31.13
CA PRO A 223 28.61 10.27 31.37
C PRO A 223 28.68 8.77 31.68
N ARG A 224 29.46 8.05 30.88
CA ARG A 224 29.74 6.63 31.13
C ARG A 224 30.50 6.55 32.46
N LEU A 225 29.88 5.96 33.47
CA LEU A 225 30.55 5.54 34.71
C LEU A 225 31.43 4.32 34.45
#